data_AF-W4UQR1-F1
#
_entry.id   AF-W4UQR1-F1
#
_cell.length_a   1.000
_cell.length_b   1.000
_cell.length_c   1.000
_cell.angle_alpha   90.00
_cell.angle_beta   90.00
_cell.angle_gamma   90.00
#
_symmetry.space_group_name_H-M   'P 1'
#
loop_
_entity.id
_entity.type
_entity.pdbx_description
1 polymer ?
#
loop_
_entity_poly.entity_id
_entity_poly.type
_entity_poly.pdbx_seq_one_letter_code
_entity_poly.pdbx_strand_id
1 'polypeptide(L)' 'MPVFEVYNAAGVQTIRRNKYPRFSAKITFDGDASDLEDVVVLDEEATPEVLAKALRKAGEFLIKKSNG' A
#
# COMPACT_ATOMS: atom_id res chain seq x y z
N MET A 1 11.42 -3.88 11.69
CA MET A 1 10.20 -3.18 11.20
C MET A 1 9.56 -4.02 10.09
N PRO A 2 8.25 -4.30 10.14
CA PRO A 2 7.55 -5.02 9.08
C PRO A 2 7.61 -4.23 7.76
N VAL A 3 7.60 -4.93 6.62
CA VAL A 3 7.69 -4.29 5.28
C VAL A 3 6.45 -3.45 4.99
N PHE A 4 5.28 -3.98 5.33
CA PHE A 4 3.99 -3.32 5.19
C PHE A 4 3.29 -3.22 6.54
N GLU A 5 2.52 -2.15 6.70
CA GLU A 5 1.73 -1.87 7.88
C GLU A 5 0.40 -1.28 7.45
N VAL A 6 -0.70 -1.76 8.03
CA VAL A 6 -2.05 -1.23 7.77
C VAL A 6 -2.55 -0.62 9.06
N TYR A 7 -3.02 0.62 8.98
CA TYR A 7 -3.49 1.40 10.11
C TYR A 7 -4.69 2.25 9.69
N ASN A 8 -5.46 2.71 10.68
CA ASN A 8 -6.55 3.64 10.44
C ASN A 8 -6.03 5.08 10.65
N ALA A 9 -6.11 5.89 9.61
CA ALA A 9 -5.74 7.31 9.64
C ALA A 9 -7.00 8.13 9.37
N ALA A 10 -7.50 8.85 10.39
CA ALA A 10 -8.68 9.71 10.28
C ALA A 10 -9.92 9.01 9.69
N GLY A 11 -10.16 7.75 10.08
CA GLY A 11 -11.30 6.94 9.59
C GLY A 11 -11.01 6.18 8.30
N VAL A 12 -9.85 6.39 7.67
CA VAL A 12 -9.48 5.76 6.40
C VAL A 12 -8.46 4.65 6.63
N GLN A 13 -8.71 3.45 6.11
CA GLN A 13 -7.71 2.39 6.09
C GLN A 13 -6.57 2.79 5.16
N THR A 14 -5.35 2.78 5.69
CA THR A 14 -4.15 3.20 4.97
C THR A 14 -3.10 2.11 5.08
N ILE A 15 -2.45 1.78 3.96
CA ILE A 15 -1.25 0.95 3.95
C ILE A 15 -0.02 1.83 3.85
N ARG A 16 1.00 1.53 4.65
CA ARG A 16 2.34 2.12 4.53
C ARG A 16 3.36 1.03 4.23
N ARG A 17 4.23 1.29 3.26
CA ARG A 17 5.45 0.53 3.05
C ARG A 17 6.62 1.20 3.77
N ASN A 18 7.22 0.44 4.68
CA ASN A 18 8.27 0.88 5.59
C ASN A 18 9.69 0.70 5.03
N LYS A 19 9.84 0.03 3.87
CA LYS A 19 11.12 -0.22 3.18
C LYS A 19 11.09 0.35 1.76
N TYR A 20 12.24 0.78 1.24
CA TYR A 20 12.38 1.34 -0.11
C TYR A 20 11.67 0.49 -1.21
N PRO A 21 10.92 1.10 -2.15
CA PRO A 21 10.46 2.49 -2.11
C PRO A 21 9.37 2.64 -1.03
N ARG A 22 9.52 3.63 -0.16
CA ARG A 22 8.58 3.98 0.90
C ARG A 22 7.43 4.76 0.29
N PHE A 23 6.22 4.37 0.65
CA PHE A 23 5.00 5.04 0.23
C PHE A 23 3.89 4.80 1.25
N SER A 24 2.85 5.62 1.19
CA SER A 24 1.56 5.36 1.81
C SER A 24 0.45 5.44 0.77
N ALA A 25 -0.57 4.61 0.90
CA ALA A 25 -1.74 4.62 0.02
C ALA A 25 -3.00 4.35 0.85
N LYS A 26 -4.10 4.99 0.47
CA LYS A 26 -5.43 4.67 1.00
C LYS A 26 -5.89 3.33 0.42
N ILE A 27 -6.49 2.51 1.26
CA ILE A 27 -7.14 1.28 0.85
C ILE A 27 -8.61 1.63 0.65
N THR A 28 -9.09 1.54 -0.58
CA THR A 28 -10.51 1.67 -0.91
C THR A 28 -11.08 0.29 -1.17
N PHE A 29 -12.34 0.11 -0.79
CA PHE A 29 -13.08 -1.12 -1.04
C PHE A 29 -14.27 -0.72 -1.91
N ASP A 30 -14.29 -1.18 -3.15
CA ASP A 30 -15.41 -1.01 -4.07
C ASP A 30 -16.02 -2.39 -4.35
N GLY A 31 -17.09 -2.70 -3.60
CA GLY A 31 -17.73 -4.02 -3.63
C GLY A 31 -16.76 -5.14 -3.21
N ASP A 32 -16.50 -6.07 -4.14
CA ASP A 32 -15.60 -7.22 -3.95
C ASP A 32 -14.14 -6.90 -4.26
N ALA A 33 -13.84 -5.69 -4.78
CA ALA A 33 -12.49 -5.27 -5.13
C ALA A 33 -11.90 -4.34 -4.05
N SER A 34 -10.61 -4.52 -3.77
CA SER A 34 -9.83 -3.60 -2.94
C SER A 34 -8.77 -2.91 -3.79
N ASP A 35 -8.79 -1.59 -3.83
CA ASP A 35 -7.86 -0.77 -4.59
C ASP A 35 -6.95 0.07 -3.68
N LEU A 36 -5.87 0.57 -4.28
CA LEU A 36 -4.93 1.49 -3.63
C LEU A 36 -5.03 2.87 -4.28
N GLU A 37 -5.51 3.84 -3.53
CA GLU A 37 -5.71 5.23 -3.96
C GLU A 37 -4.81 6.19 -3.18
N ASP A 38 -4.73 7.45 -3.65
CA ASP A 38 -3.95 8.53 -3.03
C ASP A 38 -2.53 8.10 -2.64
N VAL A 39 -1.81 7.48 -3.59
CA VAL A 39 -0.44 7.01 -3.37
C VAL A 39 0.49 8.21 -3.16
N VAL A 40 1.02 8.34 -1.94
CA VAL A 40 2.06 9.31 -1.58
C VAL A 40 3.39 8.59 -1.50
N VAL A 41 4.30 8.92 -2.43
CA VAL A 41 5.66 8.37 -2.48
C VAL A 41 6.58 9.20 -1.59
N LEU A 42 7.36 8.55 -0.74
CA LEU A 42 8.28 9.21 0.20
C LEU A 42 9.74 9.18 -0.27
N ASP A 43 10.05 8.32 -1.23
CA ASP A 43 11.38 8.20 -1.85
C ASP A 43 11.28 8.74 -3.29
N GLU A 44 11.69 10.00 -3.51
CA GLU A 44 11.56 10.71 -4.79
C GLU A 44 12.43 10.10 -5.90
N GLU A 45 13.50 9.39 -5.52
CA GLU A 45 14.38 8.65 -6.42
C GLU A 45 13.76 7.34 -6.95
N ALA A 46 12.59 6.95 -6.44
CA ALA A 46 11.92 5.73 -6.88
C ALA A 46 11.43 5.86 -8.33
N THR A 47 12.00 5.05 -9.21
CA THR A 47 11.53 4.99 -10.60
C THR A 47 10.11 4.42 -10.66
N PRO A 48 9.32 4.78 -11.70
CA PRO A 48 7.97 4.24 -11.89
C PRO A 48 7.91 2.70 -11.88
N GLU A 49 8.92 2.03 -12.44
CA GLU A 49 9.00 0.56 -12.44
C GLU A 49 9.16 -0.01 -11.03
N VAL A 50 10.03 0.59 -10.21
CA VAL A 50 10.30 0.17 -8.84
C VAL A 50 9.05 0.40 -7.97
N LEU A 51 8.36 1.52 -8.17
CA LEU A 51 7.11 1.83 -7.49
C LEU A 51 5.97 0.88 -7.90
N ALA A 52 5.81 0.57 -9.19
CA ALA A 52 4.79 -0.36 -9.67
C ALA A 52 4.97 -1.77 -9.07
N LYS A 53 6.22 -2.27 -9.02
CA LYS A 53 6.55 -3.54 -8.34
C LYS A 53 6.22 -3.48 -6.85
N ALA A 54 6.39 -2.31 -6.23
CA ALA A 54 6.13 -2.11 -4.81
C ALA A 54 4.63 -2.08 -4.48
N LEU A 55 3.83 -1.42 -5.32
CA LEU A 55 2.36 -1.38 -5.23
C LEU A 55 1.75 -2.76 -5.46
N ARG A 56 2.24 -3.52 -6.46
CA ARG A 56 1.81 -4.91 -6.66
C ARG A 56 2.00 -5.77 -5.40
N LYS A 57 3.17 -5.67 -4.75
CA LYS A 57 3.45 -6.39 -3.50
C LYS A 57 2.55 -5.95 -2.35
N ALA A 58 2.13 -4.68 -2.32
CA ALA A 58 1.15 -4.20 -1.35
C ALA A 58 -0.23 -4.85 -1.57
N GLY A 59 -0.70 -4.94 -2.82
CA GLY A 59 -1.93 -5.66 -3.16
C GLY A 59 -1.86 -7.14 -2.76
N GLU A 60 -0.77 -7.83 -3.09
CA GLU A 60 -0.54 -9.23 -2.69
C GLU A 60 -0.57 -9.41 -1.15
N PHE A 61 -0.02 -8.45 -0.41
CA PHE A 61 -0.06 -8.45 1.05
C PHE A 61 -1.49 -8.29 1.59
N LEU A 62 -2.29 -7.40 1.00
CA LEU A 62 -3.68 -7.19 1.40
C LEU A 62 -4.56 -8.42 1.13
N ILE A 63 -4.42 -9.05 -0.04
CA ILE A 63 -5.14 -10.28 -0.38
C ILE A 63 -4.83 -11.38 0.64
N LYS A 64 -3.55 -11.57 0.99
CA LYS A 64 -3.15 -12.58 1.99
C LYS A 64 -3.71 -12.28 3.38
N LYS A 65 -3.80 -11.00 3.75
CA LYS A 65 -4.33 -10.58 5.04
C LYS A 65 -5.85 -10.70 5.11
N SER A 66 -6.57 -10.55 3.99
CA SER A 66 -8.04 -10.73 3.95
C SER A 66 -8.48 -12.19 4.02
N ASN A 67 -7.60 -13.13 3.65
CA ASN A 67 -7.90 -14.57 3.61
C ASN A 67 -7.52 -15.32 4.90
N GLY A 68 -7.06 -14.63 5.93
CA GLY A 68 -6.68 -15.22 7.23
C GLY A 68 -7.41 -14.54 8.37
#